data_AF-D9WBZ8-F1
#
_entry.id   AF-D9WBZ8-F1
#
_cell.length_a   1.000
_cell.length_b   1.000
_cell.length_c   1.000
_cell.angle_alpha   90.00
_cell.angle_beta   90.00
_cell.angle_gamma   90.00
#
_symmetry.space_group_name_H-M   'P 1'
#
loop_
_entity.id
_entity.type
_entity.pdbx_description
1 polymer ?
#
loop_
_entity_poly.entity_id
_entity_poly.type
_entity_poly.pdbx_seq_one_letter_code
_entity_poly.pdbx_strand_id
1 'polypeptide(L)'
;MAMLTDRPEGEDHEQRPRRRRWLVWFLALCVVWTLGVIVWAAVALLTPAGDGPEETVERKAGMHHDQHPSAGRYYAPTYAKTEKDGAAVLRYKVGNGQDSSVKDFLRTYEITAEPKRTSPSEVSYSDHFGDLRRTFTVAYTPSPETGGYDYARITVRASGTDAS
;
A
#
# COMPACT_ATOMS: atom_id res chain seq x y z
N MET A 1 54.60 -53.54 -50.34
CA MET A 1 54.05 -52.39 -49.59
C MET A 1 52.68 -52.79 -49.07
N ALA A 2 52.61 -53.24 -47.81
CA ALA A 2 51.36 -53.39 -47.08
C ALA A 2 51.50 -52.49 -45.85
N MET A 3 50.73 -51.41 -45.82
CA MET A 3 50.80 -50.38 -44.79
C MET A 3 49.94 -50.83 -43.61
N LEU A 4 50.64 -51.09 -42.51
CA LEU A 4 50.15 -51.45 -41.19
C LEU A 4 49.08 -50.44 -40.74
N THR A 5 47.83 -50.86 -40.58
CA THR A 5 46.80 -50.04 -39.93
C THR A 5 46.86 -50.33 -38.44
N ASP A 6 47.55 -49.45 -37.72
CA ASP A 6 47.59 -49.43 -36.28
C ASP A 6 46.19 -49.05 -35.75
N ARG A 7 45.64 -49.88 -34.87
CA ARG A 7 44.32 -49.73 -34.26
C ARG A 7 44.57 -49.31 -32.81
N PRO A 8 44.20 -48.10 -32.38
CA PRO A 8 44.34 -47.75 -30.97
C PRO A 8 43.26 -48.46 -30.16
N GLU A 9 43.68 -49.47 -29.39
CA GLU A 9 42.92 -50.02 -28.26
C GLU A 9 43.32 -49.31 -26.96
N GLY A 10 42.31 -48.99 -26.14
CA GLY A 10 42.47 -48.47 -24.76
C GLY A 10 42.88 -47.00 -24.73
N GLU A 11 42.26 -46.11 -23.97
CA GLU A 11 41.88 -46.25 -22.57
C GLU A 11 40.67 -45.34 -22.27
N ASP A 12 39.51 -45.91 -22.00
CA ASP A 12 38.29 -45.13 -21.73
C ASP A 12 37.59 -45.58 -20.44
N HIS A 13 38.36 -45.93 -19.41
CA HIS A 13 37.82 -46.57 -18.20
C HIS A 13 38.10 -45.89 -16.86
N GLU A 14 38.84 -44.78 -16.78
CA GLU A 14 39.04 -44.06 -15.50
C GLU A 14 38.22 -42.77 -15.29
N GLN A 15 37.49 -42.27 -16.30
CA GLN A 15 36.73 -41.01 -16.14
C GLN A 15 35.29 -41.16 -15.59
N ARG A 16 34.72 -42.37 -15.61
CA ARG A 16 33.32 -42.62 -15.23
C ARG A 16 32.97 -42.30 -13.76
N PRO A 17 33.76 -42.67 -12.73
CA PRO A 17 33.34 -42.46 -11.34
C PRO A 17 33.41 -40.99 -10.92
N ARG A 18 34.41 -40.25 -11.42
CA ARG A 18 34.61 -38.83 -11.09
C ARG A 18 33.54 -37.93 -11.73
N ARG A 19 33.15 -38.23 -12.97
CA ARG A 19 32.05 -37.56 -13.69
C ARG A 19 30.68 -37.83 -13.04
N ARG A 20 30.43 -39.06 -12.59
CA ARG A 20 29.20 -39.41 -11.85
C ARG A 20 29.10 -38.69 -10.51
N ARG A 21 30.21 -38.59 -9.77
CA ARG A 21 30.24 -37.84 -8.49
C ARG A 21 29.98 -36.35 -8.70
N TRP A 22 30.54 -35.77 -9.76
CA TRP A 22 30.32 -34.37 -10.12
C TRP A 22 28.85 -34.10 -10.52
N LEU A 23 28.26 -35.00 -11.31
CA LEU A 23 26.82 -34.94 -11.66
C LEU A 23 25.92 -35.03 -10.42
N VAL A 24 26.22 -35.92 -9.48
CA VAL A 24 25.46 -36.04 -8.22
C VAL A 24 25.56 -34.77 -7.39
N TRP A 25 26.75 -34.17 -7.28
CA TRP A 25 26.93 -32.89 -6.59
C TRP A 25 26.17 -31.75 -7.27
N PHE A 26 26.21 -31.69 -8.60
CA PHE A 26 25.47 -30.68 -9.37
C PHE A 26 23.96 -30.84 -9.20
N LEU A 27 23.45 -32.07 -9.25
CA LEU A 27 22.04 -32.38 -8.99
C LEU A 27 21.63 -32.00 -7.57
N ALA A 28 22.44 -32.34 -6.57
CA ALA A 28 22.18 -31.98 -5.18
C ALA A 28 22.13 -30.45 -5.00
N LEU A 29 23.08 -29.72 -5.60
CA LEU A 29 23.08 -28.26 -5.59
C LEU A 29 21.83 -27.67 -6.28
N CYS A 30 21.41 -28.27 -7.38
CA CYS A 30 20.21 -27.86 -8.12
C CYS A 30 18.94 -28.08 -7.28
N VAL A 31 18.84 -29.21 -6.56
CA VAL A 31 17.73 -29.48 -5.63
C VAL A 31 17.72 -28.50 -4.46
N VAL A 32 18.88 -28.21 -3.85
CA VAL A 32 18.95 -27.24 -2.75
C VAL A 32 18.56 -25.84 -3.23
N TRP A 33 19.04 -25.43 -4.40
CA TRP A 33 18.71 -24.13 -4.99
C TRP A 33 17.21 -24.01 -5.29
N THR A 34 16.63 -25.03 -5.92
CA THR A 34 15.19 -25.04 -6.22
C THR A 34 14.34 -25.00 -4.95
N LEU A 35 14.70 -25.76 -3.91
CA LEU A 35 14.03 -25.68 -2.61
C LEU A 35 14.15 -24.28 -2.00
N GLY A 36 15.32 -23.65 -2.09
CA GLY A 36 15.52 -22.26 -1.63
C GLY A 36 14.61 -21.26 -2.36
N VAL A 37 14.49 -21.39 -3.69
CA VAL A 37 13.59 -20.55 -4.49
C VAL A 37 12.13 -20.80 -4.14
N ILE A 38 11.73 -22.06 -3.93
CA ILE A 38 10.36 -22.41 -3.54
C ILE A 38 10.01 -21.81 -2.17
N VAL A 39 10.90 -21.94 -1.18
CA VAL A 39 10.71 -21.36 0.16
C VAL A 39 10.63 -19.84 0.07
N TRP A 40 11.52 -19.20 -0.70
CA TRP A 40 11.49 -17.76 -0.89
C TRP A 40 10.20 -17.29 -1.58
N ALA A 41 9.75 -17.97 -2.62
CA ALA A 41 8.50 -17.67 -3.31
C ALA A 41 7.28 -17.88 -2.39
N ALA A 42 7.28 -18.94 -1.57
CA ALA A 42 6.24 -19.16 -0.57
C ALA A 42 6.21 -18.03 0.45
N VAL A 43 7.37 -17.58 0.96
CA VAL A 43 7.45 -16.42 1.84
C VAL A 43 6.95 -15.16 1.14
N ALA A 44 7.35 -14.89 -0.10
CA ALA A 44 6.90 -13.72 -0.84
C ALA A 44 5.39 -13.72 -1.11
N LEU A 45 4.80 -14.89 -1.39
CA LEU A 45 3.35 -15.04 -1.62
C LEU A 45 2.53 -15.01 -0.33
N LEU A 46 3.09 -15.48 0.79
CA LEU A 46 2.42 -15.54 2.08
C LEU A 46 2.67 -14.31 2.95
N THR A 47 3.67 -13.49 2.62
CA THR A 47 3.87 -12.19 3.25
C THR A 47 2.81 -11.26 2.66
N PRO A 48 1.84 -10.78 3.46
CA PRO A 48 0.93 -9.75 3.01
C PRO A 48 1.78 -8.60 2.47
N ALA A 49 1.40 -8.03 1.31
CA ALA A 49 1.97 -6.76 0.90
C ALA A 49 1.73 -5.81 2.08
N GLY A 50 2.79 -5.52 2.84
CA GLY A 50 2.69 -4.68 4.02
C GLY A 50 2.03 -3.39 3.60
N ASP A 51 1.12 -2.88 4.44
CA ASP A 51 0.34 -1.70 4.14
C ASP A 51 1.26 -0.63 3.55
N GLY A 52 0.85 -0.04 2.42
CA GLY A 52 1.61 1.05 1.83
C GLY A 52 1.89 2.13 2.90
N PRO A 53 2.97 2.94 2.75
CA PRO A 53 3.22 4.04 3.68
C PRO A 53 2.01 4.98 3.82
N GLU A 54 1.16 5.04 2.80
CA GLU A 54 -0.11 5.77 2.80
C GLU A 54 -1.18 5.07 3.66
N GLU A 55 -1.42 3.77 3.47
CA GLU A 55 -2.36 2.97 4.26
C GLU A 55 -2.03 2.95 5.76
N THR A 56 -0.75 2.96 6.11
CA THR A 56 -0.30 3.09 7.51
C THR A 56 -0.70 4.44 8.10
N VAL A 57 -0.57 5.53 7.33
CA VAL A 57 -0.97 6.87 7.76
C VAL A 57 -2.50 6.98 7.84
N GLU A 58 -3.22 6.38 6.90
CA GLU A 58 -4.69 6.30 6.93
C GLU A 58 -5.19 5.59 8.18
N ARG A 59 -4.61 4.42 8.51
CA ARG A 59 -4.96 3.67 9.71
C ARG A 59 -4.63 4.44 10.98
N LYS A 60 -3.47 5.12 11.00
CA LYS A 60 -3.06 6.01 12.10
C LYS A 60 -4.00 7.21 12.28
N ALA A 61 -4.60 7.70 11.21
CA ALA A 61 -5.58 8.79 11.27
C ALA A 61 -7.00 8.33 11.61
N GLY A 62 -7.25 7.02 11.71
CA GLY A 62 -8.61 6.49 11.84
C GLY A 62 -9.45 6.67 10.58
N MET A 63 -8.81 6.69 9.40
CA MET A 63 -9.43 6.94 8.10
C MET A 63 -9.32 5.75 7.14
N HIS A 64 -8.75 4.62 7.58
CA HIS A 64 -8.59 3.44 6.74
C HIS A 64 -9.94 2.76 6.50
N HIS A 65 -10.17 2.25 5.30
CA HIS A 65 -11.45 1.64 4.92
C HIS A 65 -11.88 0.48 5.84
N ASP A 66 -10.95 -0.36 6.30
CA ASP A 66 -11.23 -1.44 7.27
C ASP A 66 -11.79 -0.93 8.61
N GLN A 67 -11.50 0.32 8.98
CA GLN A 67 -12.01 0.95 10.20
C GLN A 67 -13.44 1.47 10.01
N HIS A 68 -13.95 1.51 8.77
CA HIS A 68 -15.27 2.02 8.37
C HIS A 68 -16.02 1.03 7.45
N PRO A 69 -16.26 -0.23 7.89
CA PRO A 69 -16.82 -1.28 7.02
C PRO A 69 -18.27 -1.03 6.57
N SER A 70 -19.00 -0.15 7.28
CA SER A 70 -20.40 0.19 7.03
C SER A 70 -20.62 1.00 5.75
N ALA A 71 -19.59 1.70 5.25
CA ALA A 71 -19.76 2.69 4.19
C ALA A 71 -19.83 2.10 2.77
N GLY A 72 -19.34 0.87 2.55
CA GLY A 72 -19.32 0.19 1.25
C GLY A 72 -18.45 0.88 0.18
N ARG A 73 -17.78 1.98 0.52
CA ARG A 73 -16.84 2.74 -0.30
C ARG A 73 -15.87 3.50 0.60
N TYR A 74 -14.76 3.96 0.02
CA TYR A 74 -13.74 4.76 0.70
C TYR A 74 -13.17 5.81 -0.25
N TYR A 75 -12.58 6.85 0.32
CA TYR A 75 -11.87 7.88 -0.43
C TYR A 75 -10.37 7.61 -0.38
N ALA A 76 -9.71 7.66 -1.53
CA ALA A 76 -8.25 7.61 -1.59
C ALA A 76 -7.67 9.02 -1.32
N PRO A 77 -6.69 9.17 -0.41
CA PRO A 77 -6.01 10.43 -0.20
C PRO A 77 -5.13 10.78 -1.41
N THR A 78 -5.05 12.07 -1.71
CA THR A 78 -4.06 12.65 -2.65
C THR A 78 -2.71 12.93 -2.00
N TYR A 79 -2.66 12.85 -0.66
CA TYR A 79 -1.47 13.06 0.15
C TYR A 79 -1.66 12.36 1.49
N ALA A 80 -0.65 11.61 1.91
CA ALA A 80 -0.61 10.97 3.22
C ALA A 80 0.80 11.08 3.81
N LYS A 81 0.91 11.61 5.04
CA LYS A 81 2.19 11.69 5.76
C LYS A 81 2.00 11.72 7.26
N THR A 82 2.91 11.08 8.00
CA THR A 82 3.08 11.34 9.44
C THR A 82 4.06 12.51 9.64
N GLU A 83 3.64 13.54 10.36
CA GLU A 83 4.46 14.68 10.76
C GLU A 83 5.42 14.33 11.92
N LYS A 84 6.40 15.20 12.17
CA LYS A 84 7.47 14.97 13.17
C LYS A 84 6.94 14.89 14.60
N ASP A 85 5.84 15.56 14.88
CA ASP A 85 5.11 15.53 16.15
C ASP A 85 4.26 14.25 16.30
N GLY A 86 4.31 13.35 15.32
CA GLY A 86 3.54 12.12 15.30
C GLY A 86 2.13 12.27 14.75
N ALA A 87 1.68 13.47 14.35
CA ALA A 87 0.36 13.65 13.77
C ALA A 87 0.27 13.00 12.38
N ALA A 88 -0.82 12.30 12.08
CA ALA A 88 -1.12 11.82 10.75
C ALA A 88 -1.85 12.91 9.96
N VAL A 89 -1.35 13.25 8.77
CA VAL A 89 -1.94 14.26 7.88
C VAL A 89 -2.32 13.63 6.55
N LEU A 90 -3.60 13.76 6.21
CA LEU A 90 -4.19 13.27 4.97
C LEU A 90 -4.83 14.44 4.21
N ARG A 91 -4.79 14.42 2.88
CA ARG A 91 -5.52 15.38 2.04
C ARG A 91 -6.30 14.68 0.97
N TYR A 92 -7.57 15.06 0.82
CA TYR A 92 -8.49 14.51 -0.15
C TYR A 92 -8.97 15.60 -1.10
N LYS A 93 -9.32 15.18 -2.31
CA LYS A 93 -10.03 16.01 -3.29
C LYS A 93 -11.39 15.38 -3.53
N VAL A 94 -12.45 16.10 -3.20
CA VAL A 94 -13.83 15.62 -3.30
C VAL A 94 -14.60 16.51 -4.27
N GLY A 95 -15.42 15.91 -5.13
CA GLY A 95 -16.21 16.64 -6.12
C GLY A 95 -17.45 17.32 -5.53
N ASN A 96 -18.29 17.83 -6.43
CA ASN A 96 -19.64 18.33 -6.14
C ASN A 96 -20.73 17.44 -6.79
N GLY A 97 -20.42 16.15 -6.97
CA GLY A 97 -21.34 15.18 -7.58
C GLY A 97 -22.19 14.45 -6.54
N GLN A 98 -23.27 13.80 -6.99
CA GLN A 98 -24.15 13.01 -6.12
C GLN A 98 -23.44 11.82 -5.47
N ASP A 99 -22.47 11.24 -6.19
CA ASP A 99 -21.68 10.10 -5.71
C ASP A 99 -20.37 10.49 -5.02
N SER A 100 -19.97 11.76 -5.09
CA SER A 100 -18.74 12.27 -4.49
C SER A 100 -18.93 13.74 -4.10
N SER A 101 -19.30 13.95 -2.84
CA SER A 101 -19.54 15.27 -2.25
C SER A 101 -18.95 15.35 -0.84
N VAL A 102 -18.76 16.55 -0.30
CA VAL A 102 -18.28 16.71 1.08
C VAL A 102 -19.21 15.98 2.05
N LYS A 103 -20.53 16.14 1.91
CA LYS A 103 -21.52 15.46 2.76
C LYS A 103 -21.34 13.94 2.74
N ASP A 104 -21.05 13.40 1.56
CA ASP A 104 -20.80 11.97 1.44
C ASP A 104 -19.50 11.52 2.08
N PHE A 105 -18.43 12.30 1.94
CA PHE A 105 -17.17 12.07 2.64
C PHE A 105 -17.38 12.01 4.15
N LEU A 106 -18.11 12.97 4.72
CA LEU A 106 -18.40 12.99 6.16
C LEU A 106 -19.15 11.74 6.61
N ARG A 107 -20.18 11.36 5.84
CA ARG A 107 -20.96 10.15 6.11
C ARG A 107 -20.11 8.89 6.03
N THR A 108 -19.21 8.79 5.06
CA THR A 108 -18.34 7.62 4.83
C THR A 108 -17.42 7.35 6.03
N TYR A 109 -16.99 8.40 6.73
CA TYR A 109 -16.10 8.29 7.89
C TYR A 109 -16.80 8.57 9.23
N GLU A 110 -18.13 8.46 9.24
CA GLU A 110 -19.01 8.60 10.40
C GLU A 110 -18.81 9.93 11.17
N ILE A 111 -18.45 10.98 10.43
CA ILE A 111 -18.21 12.31 10.97
C ILE A 111 -19.56 13.01 11.13
N THR A 112 -19.93 13.32 12.37
CA THR A 112 -21.22 13.93 12.73
C THR A 112 -21.30 15.44 12.47
N ALA A 113 -20.25 16.04 11.90
CA ALA A 113 -20.24 17.46 11.59
C ALA A 113 -21.22 17.80 10.46
N GLU A 114 -22.06 18.82 10.67
CA GLU A 114 -22.83 19.40 9.58
C GLU A 114 -21.97 20.45 8.85
N PRO A 115 -21.66 20.27 7.56
CA PRO A 115 -20.88 21.23 6.81
C PRO A 115 -21.72 22.48 6.60
N LYS A 116 -21.51 23.50 7.43
CA LYS A 116 -22.12 24.81 7.25
C LYS A 116 -21.42 25.48 6.07
N ARG A 117 -22.11 25.55 4.93
CA ARG A 117 -21.63 26.29 3.75
C ARG A 117 -21.78 27.79 4.00
N THR A 118 -20.94 28.36 4.85
CA THR A 118 -20.75 29.80 4.92
C THR A 118 -19.80 30.21 3.80
N SER A 119 -20.22 31.17 2.98
CA SER A 119 -19.51 31.71 1.81
C SER A 119 -18.01 32.00 2.07
N PRO A 120 -17.19 32.15 1.01
CA PRO A 120 -16.18 31.18 0.57
C PRO A 120 -15.11 30.95 1.67
N SER A 121 -15.46 30.22 2.70
CA SER A 121 -14.62 30.09 3.89
C SER A 121 -14.39 28.64 4.19
N GLU A 122 -13.11 28.33 4.33
CA GLU A 122 -12.61 27.13 4.96
C GLU A 122 -13.39 26.86 6.25
N VAL A 123 -13.91 25.64 6.41
CA VAL A 123 -14.60 25.21 7.62
C VAL A 123 -13.75 24.15 8.28
N SER A 124 -13.49 24.32 9.57
CA SER A 124 -12.81 23.30 10.36
C SER A 124 -13.72 22.75 11.45
N TYR A 125 -13.68 21.43 11.65
CA TYR A 125 -14.35 20.74 12.74
C TYR A 125 -13.42 19.67 13.31
N SER A 126 -13.63 19.32 14.57
CA SER A 126 -12.88 18.26 15.23
C SER A 126 -13.83 17.21 15.78
N ASP A 127 -13.38 15.96 15.76
CA ASP A 127 -14.06 14.86 16.43
C ASP A 127 -13.05 13.95 17.14
N HIS A 128 -13.57 12.86 17.69
CA HIS A 128 -12.78 11.78 18.25
C HIS A 128 -13.10 10.46 17.56
N PHE A 129 -12.06 9.65 17.37
CA PHE A 129 -12.17 8.29 16.85
C PHE A 129 -11.27 7.39 17.70
N GLY A 130 -11.86 6.63 18.63
CA GLY A 130 -11.11 6.01 19.71
C GLY A 130 -10.32 7.06 20.49
N ASP A 131 -9.03 6.83 20.68
CA ASP A 131 -8.09 7.73 21.38
C ASP A 131 -7.46 8.79 20.47
N LEU A 132 -7.96 8.94 19.24
CA LEU A 132 -7.48 9.95 18.29
C LEU A 132 -8.38 11.18 18.35
N ARG A 133 -7.76 12.35 18.43
CA ARG A 133 -8.41 13.62 18.07
C ARG A 133 -8.15 13.88 16.60
N ARG A 134 -9.21 13.98 15.80
CA ARG A 134 -9.12 14.31 14.38
C ARG A 134 -9.63 15.73 14.17
N THR A 135 -8.92 16.50 13.36
CA THR A 135 -9.34 17.82 12.89
C THR A 135 -9.43 17.77 11.38
N PHE A 136 -10.58 18.18 10.87
CA PHE A 136 -10.88 18.19 9.46
C PHE A 136 -11.07 19.63 9.02
N THR A 137 -10.40 19.97 7.93
CA THR A 137 -10.45 21.30 7.33
C THR A 137 -10.93 21.16 5.90
N VAL A 138 -12.11 21.72 5.62
CA VAL A 138 -12.75 21.67 4.31
C VAL A 138 -12.62 23.03 3.65
N ALA A 139 -11.84 23.08 2.57
CA ALA A 139 -11.68 24.26 1.73
C ALA A 139 -12.42 24.06 0.40
N TYR A 140 -13.48 24.84 0.18
CA TYR A 140 -14.27 24.82 -1.05
C TYR A 140 -13.61 25.67 -2.14
N THR A 141 -13.39 25.10 -3.31
CA THR A 141 -12.91 25.85 -4.48
C THR A 141 -14.12 26.41 -5.23
N PRO A 142 -14.34 27.73 -5.25
CA PRO A 142 -15.51 28.31 -5.90
C PRO A 142 -15.51 27.98 -7.39
N SER A 143 -16.68 27.60 -7.90
CA SER A 143 -16.91 27.41 -9.33
C SER A 143 -17.31 28.74 -9.97
N PRO A 144 -16.97 28.99 -11.25
CA PRO A 144 -17.54 30.12 -12.00
C PRO A 144 -19.07 30.01 -12.19
N GLU A 145 -19.65 28.83 -12.00
CA GLU A 145 -21.10 28.63 -11.99
C GLU A 145 -21.74 29.12 -10.68
N THR A 146 -22.87 29.81 -10.79
CA THR A 146 -23.50 30.52 -9.67
C THR A 146 -23.92 29.55 -8.56
N GLY A 147 -23.31 29.68 -7.37
CA GLY A 147 -23.64 28.86 -6.20
C GLY A 147 -23.00 27.46 -6.17
N GLY A 148 -22.09 27.15 -7.09
CA GLY A 148 -21.36 25.87 -7.16
C GLY A 148 -19.97 25.88 -6.51
N TYR A 149 -19.35 24.71 -6.41
CA TYR A 149 -17.92 24.54 -6.19
C TYR A 149 -17.43 23.43 -7.12
N ASP A 150 -16.24 23.54 -7.69
CA ASP A 150 -15.72 22.51 -8.61
C ASP A 150 -15.27 21.27 -7.82
N TYR A 151 -14.54 21.53 -6.73
CA TYR A 151 -14.11 20.52 -5.79
C TYR A 151 -13.86 21.14 -4.41
N ALA A 152 -13.90 20.31 -3.38
CA ALA A 152 -13.47 20.62 -2.04
C ALA A 152 -12.17 19.89 -1.74
N ARG A 153 -11.23 20.59 -1.11
CA ARG A 153 -10.06 19.96 -0.50
C ARG A 153 -10.38 19.70 0.97
N ILE A 154 -10.24 18.46 1.40
CA ILE A 154 -10.42 18.08 2.80
C ILE A 154 -9.06 17.69 3.35
N THR A 155 -8.59 18.38 4.38
CA THR A 155 -7.38 18.02 5.11
C THR A 155 -7.78 17.39 6.44
N VAL A 156 -7.23 16.23 6.75
CA VAL A 156 -7.42 15.56 8.04
C VAL A 156 -6.10 15.58 8.77
N ARG A 157 -6.08 16.09 9.99
CA ARG A 157 -4.94 16.00 10.91
C ARG A 157 -5.40 15.24 12.14
N ALA A 158 -4.77 14.10 12.43
CA ALA A 158 -5.09 13.26 13.55
C ALA A 158 -3.89 13.11 14.48
N SER A 159 -4.13 13.22 15.78
CA SER A 159 -3.13 13.06 16.83
C SER A 159 -3.72 12.27 18.00
N GLY A 160 -2.89 11.49 18.70
CA GLY A 160 -3.32 10.86 19.96
C GLY A 160 -3.68 11.92 20.99
N THR A 161 -4.68 11.64 21.83
CA THR A 161 -5.12 12.56 22.90
C THR A 161 -4.04 12.88 23.93
N ASP A 162 -3.01 12.03 24.05
CA ASP A 162 -1.90 12.21 24.99
C ASP A 162 -0.74 13.06 24.43
N ALA A 163 -0.82 13.51 23.17
CA ALA A 163 0.22 14.28 22.49
C ALA A 163 0.09 15.80 22.69
N SER A 164 -0.54 16.23 23.79
CA SER A 164 -0.76 17.65 24.12
C SER A 164 0.42 18.32 24.81
#